data_AF-T1GQ10-F1
#
_entry.id   AF-T1GQ10-F1
#
_cell.length_a   1.000
_cell.length_b   1.000
_cell.length_c   1.000
_cell.angle_alpha   90.00
_cell.angle_beta   90.00
_cell.angle_gamma   90.00
#
_symmetry.space_group_name_H-M   'P 1'
#
loop_
_entity.id
_entity.type
_entity.pdbx_description
1 polymer ?
#
loop_
_entity_poly.entity_id
_entity_poly.type
_entity_poly.pdbx_seq_one_letter_code
_entity_poly.pdbx_strand_id
1 'polypeptide(L)'
;MLLLEVISGETLPKPDRGKMRFHKIANVNKALDFIASKGVRLVSIGAEEIVDGNLKMTLGMIWTIILRFAIQDISVEEMTAKEGLLLWCQPANRICKVLKVNQENERLMEEYERLASDLLEWIRRTMPWLNSRQADNSLAGVQKKLEEYRTYRRKHKPPRVEQKAKLETNFNTLQTKLRLSNRPAYLPTEGKTVGDISNAWKGLELAEKAFEDWLLAETMRLERLEHLAQKFKHKPFILPDELRRELPPDQAEYCISRMPPYKGPNGIPGALDYMSFSTALYGETDL
;
A
#
# COMPACT_ATOMS: atom_id res chain seq x y z
N MET A 1 -51.97 31.00 -3.60
CA MET A 1 -51.92 32.06 -2.57
C MET A 1 -51.07 31.65 -1.37
N LEU A 2 -51.33 30.52 -0.71
CA LEU A 2 -50.50 30.04 0.42
C LEU A 2 -48.98 30.04 0.14
N LEU A 3 -48.56 29.60 -1.05
CA LEU A 3 -47.14 29.64 -1.44
C LEU A 3 -46.56 31.07 -1.34
N LEU A 4 -47.30 32.07 -1.80
CA LEU A 4 -46.87 33.48 -1.78
C LEU A 4 -46.79 33.99 -0.35
N GLU A 5 -47.73 33.63 0.52
CA GLU A 5 -47.69 33.99 1.94
C GLU A 5 -46.46 33.41 2.63
N VAL A 6 -46.14 32.14 2.37
CA VAL A 6 -44.98 31.46 2.98
C VAL A 6 -43.67 32.08 2.52
N ILE A 7 -43.49 32.33 1.21
CA ILE A 7 -42.21 32.84 0.69
C ILE A 7 -42.01 34.33 0.93
N SER A 8 -43.08 35.11 1.08
CA SER A 8 -43.00 36.55 1.36
C SER A 8 -43.06 36.88 2.84
N GLY A 9 -43.57 35.98 3.68
CA GLY A 9 -43.86 36.25 5.09
C GLY A 9 -45.06 37.18 5.33
N GLU A 10 -45.78 37.58 4.27
CA GLU A 10 -46.91 38.51 4.34
C GLU A 10 -48.25 37.79 4.21
N THR A 11 -49.28 38.33 4.88
CA THR A 11 -50.64 37.79 4.80
C THR A 11 -51.36 38.31 3.56
N LEU A 12 -51.92 37.42 2.76
CA LEU A 12 -52.69 37.77 1.56
C LEU A 12 -54.20 37.84 1.88
N PRO A 13 -55.00 38.52 1.04
CA PRO A 13 -56.45 38.52 1.16
C PRO A 13 -57.02 37.11 1.16
N LYS A 14 -58.07 36.88 1.96
CA LYS A 14 -58.69 35.56 2.07
C LYS A 14 -59.16 35.05 0.68
N PRO A 15 -58.90 33.77 0.35
CA PRO A 15 -59.36 33.19 -0.89
C PRO A 15 -60.88 33.12 -0.94
N ASP A 16 -61.44 33.40 -2.12
CA ASP A 16 -62.85 33.18 -2.39
C ASP A 16 -63.16 31.69 -2.34
N ARG A 17 -64.17 31.33 -1.56
CA ARG A 17 -64.57 29.94 -1.36
C ARG A 17 -65.55 29.52 -2.45
N GLY A 18 -65.16 28.54 -3.26
CA GLY A 18 -66.05 27.95 -4.27
C GLY A 18 -65.28 27.12 -5.29
N LYS A 19 -65.97 26.17 -5.93
CA LYS A 19 -65.36 25.24 -6.91
C LYS A 19 -65.46 25.71 -8.37
N MET A 20 -66.33 26.68 -8.65
CA MET A 20 -66.57 27.21 -10.00
C MET A 20 -65.35 27.96 -10.56
N ARG A 21 -65.20 27.98 -11.90
CA ARG A 21 -64.05 28.58 -12.61
C ARG A 21 -63.79 30.04 -12.21
N PHE A 22 -64.83 30.86 -12.09
CA PHE A 22 -64.65 32.28 -11.74
C PHE A 22 -64.05 32.48 -10.34
N HIS A 23 -64.34 31.60 -9.36
CA HIS A 23 -63.69 31.65 -8.05
C HIS A 23 -62.19 31.36 -8.15
N LYS A 24 -61.80 30.41 -9.01
CA LYS A 24 -60.40 30.10 -9.27
C LYS A 24 -59.70 31.29 -9.94
N ILE A 25 -60.35 31.94 -10.91
CA ILE A 25 -59.82 33.14 -11.58
C ILE A 25 -59.64 34.29 -10.59
N ALA A 26 -60.65 34.58 -9.76
CA ALA A 26 -60.55 35.62 -8.74
C ALA A 26 -59.40 35.37 -7.75
N ASN A 27 -59.21 34.12 -7.35
CA ASN A 27 -58.11 33.69 -6.48
C ASN A 27 -56.72 33.82 -7.15
N VAL A 28 -56.61 33.52 -8.45
CA VAL A 28 -55.36 33.72 -9.19
C VAL A 28 -55.09 35.20 -9.42
N ASN A 29 -56.09 36.02 -9.72
CA ASN A 29 -55.94 37.48 -9.84
C ASN A 29 -55.41 38.09 -8.54
N LYS A 30 -55.98 37.75 -7.37
CA LYS A 30 -55.44 38.16 -6.06
C LYS A 30 -53.95 37.82 -5.89
N ALA A 31 -53.53 36.66 -6.38
CA ALA A 31 -52.13 36.24 -6.36
C ALA A 31 -51.26 37.03 -7.35
N LEU A 32 -51.75 37.28 -8.56
CA LEU A 32 -51.05 38.06 -9.59
C LEU A 32 -50.90 39.53 -9.17
N ASP A 33 -51.93 40.13 -8.58
CA ASP A 33 -51.90 41.49 -8.05
C ASP A 33 -50.85 41.63 -6.94
N PHE A 34 -50.76 40.64 -6.06
CA PHE A 34 -49.70 40.60 -5.04
C PHE A 34 -48.30 40.45 -5.67
N ILE A 35 -48.14 39.59 -6.67
CA ILE A 35 -46.85 39.44 -7.36
C ILE A 35 -46.46 40.76 -8.06
N ALA A 36 -47.41 41.41 -8.74
CA ALA A 36 -47.20 42.70 -9.38
C ALA A 36 -46.82 43.80 -8.38
N SER A 37 -47.43 43.83 -7.20
CA SER A 37 -47.11 44.80 -6.15
C SER A 37 -45.69 44.65 -5.60
N LYS A 38 -45.08 43.46 -5.74
CA LYS A 38 -43.66 43.20 -5.39
C LYS A 38 -42.67 43.59 -6.48
N GLY A 39 -43.12 44.32 -7.51
CA GLY A 39 -42.27 44.86 -8.59
C GLY A 39 -42.03 43.88 -9.73
N VAL A 40 -42.85 42.83 -9.85
CA VAL A 40 -42.74 41.83 -10.91
C VAL A 40 -43.56 42.25 -12.13
N ARG A 41 -42.93 42.27 -13.31
CA ARG A 41 -43.65 42.49 -14.58
C ARG A 41 -44.21 41.19 -15.13
N LEU A 42 -45.52 41.00 -14.97
CA LEU A 42 -46.26 39.86 -15.49
C LEU A 42 -46.63 40.08 -16.97
N VAL A 43 -45.66 39.98 -17.88
CA VAL A 43 -45.92 40.13 -19.32
C VAL A 43 -46.61 38.86 -19.84
N SER A 44 -47.79 39.04 -20.42
CA SER A 44 -48.62 37.99 -21.03
C SER A 44 -49.23 36.95 -20.07
N ILE A 45 -48.98 36.98 -18.76
CA ILE A 45 -49.54 36.02 -17.80
C ILE A 45 -50.90 36.51 -17.27
N GLY A 46 -51.99 35.91 -17.75
CA GLY A 46 -53.35 36.15 -17.25
C GLY A 46 -53.84 35.03 -16.32
N ALA A 47 -54.77 35.34 -15.41
CA ALA A 47 -55.36 34.33 -14.52
C ALA A 47 -56.11 33.22 -15.26
N GLU A 48 -56.70 33.53 -16.42
CA GLU A 48 -57.40 32.55 -17.26
C GLU A 48 -56.44 31.42 -17.70
N GLU A 49 -55.25 31.79 -18.19
CA GLU A 49 -54.23 30.84 -18.65
C GLU A 49 -53.80 29.86 -17.55
N ILE A 50 -53.72 30.34 -16.31
CA ILE A 50 -53.33 29.52 -15.16
C ILE A 50 -54.49 28.59 -14.74
N VAL A 51 -55.71 29.10 -14.72
CA VAL A 51 -56.90 28.32 -14.33
C VAL A 51 -57.23 27.25 -15.36
N ASP A 52 -57.03 27.55 -16.64
CA ASP A 52 -57.27 26.63 -17.75
C ASP A 52 -56.10 25.66 -18.00
N GLY A 53 -55.02 25.79 -17.23
CA GLY A 53 -53.93 24.81 -17.20
C GLY A 53 -52.90 24.97 -18.31
N ASN A 54 -52.70 26.17 -18.84
CA ASN A 54 -51.62 26.43 -19.78
C ASN A 54 -50.26 26.25 -19.09
N LEU A 55 -49.60 25.12 -19.38
CA LEU A 55 -48.31 24.76 -18.78
C LEU A 55 -47.25 25.83 -19.01
N LYS A 56 -47.17 26.42 -20.20
CA LYS A 56 -46.15 27.43 -20.52
C LYS A 56 -46.31 28.66 -19.63
N MET A 57 -47.54 29.11 -19.44
CA MET A 57 -47.84 30.29 -18.63
C MET A 57 -47.70 30.01 -17.13
N THR A 58 -48.09 28.82 -16.71
CA THR A 58 -47.92 28.35 -15.32
C THR A 58 -46.44 28.25 -14.95
N LEU A 59 -45.62 27.64 -15.81
CA LEU A 59 -44.17 27.57 -15.61
C LEU A 59 -43.53 28.97 -15.64
N GLY A 60 -43.98 29.85 -16.54
CA GLY A 60 -43.52 31.25 -16.58
C GLY A 60 -43.83 32.00 -15.29
N MET A 61 -45.03 31.83 -14.73
CA MET A 61 -45.42 32.43 -13.45
C MET A 61 -44.55 31.92 -12.30
N ILE A 62 -44.37 30.60 -12.18
CA ILE A 62 -43.53 29.98 -11.14
C ILE A 62 -42.07 30.46 -11.26
N TRP A 63 -41.53 30.49 -12.48
CA TRP A 63 -40.19 30.99 -12.73
C TRP A 63 -40.01 32.43 -12.26
N THR A 64 -40.99 33.28 -12.53
CA THR A 64 -40.93 34.70 -12.15
C THR A 64 -40.99 34.88 -10.62
N ILE A 65 -41.76 34.04 -9.92
CA ILE A 65 -41.78 34.00 -8.45
C ILE A 65 -40.41 33.57 -7.90
N ILE A 66 -39.82 32.49 -8.43
CA ILE A 66 -38.48 32.03 -8.01
C ILE A 66 -37.45 33.14 -8.23
N LEU A 67 -37.47 33.79 -9.39
CA LEU A 67 -36.54 34.86 -9.72
C LEU A 67 -36.63 36.02 -8.72
N ARG A 68 -37.85 36.45 -8.35
CA ARG A 68 -38.06 37.62 -7.47
C ARG A 68 -37.77 37.35 -5.99
N PHE A 69 -38.18 36.20 -5.48
CA PHE A 69 -38.16 35.91 -4.03
C PHE A 69 -36.99 35.04 -3.57
N ALA A 70 -36.35 34.29 -4.48
CA ALA A 70 -35.22 33.41 -4.12
C ALA A 70 -33.88 33.90 -4.68
N ILE A 71 -33.89 34.64 -5.79
CA ILE A 71 -32.66 35.00 -6.51
C ILE A 71 -32.37 36.50 -6.40
N GLN A 72 -33.36 37.38 -6.57
CA GLN A 72 -33.14 38.82 -6.64
C GLN A 72 -32.49 39.44 -5.39
N ASP A 73 -32.75 38.90 -4.20
CA ASP A 73 -32.14 39.38 -2.95
C ASP A 73 -30.65 39.03 -2.80
N ILE A 74 -30.08 38.26 -3.75
CA ILE A 74 -28.65 37.90 -3.82
C ILE A 74 -27.85 38.99 -4.57
N SER A 75 -28.48 40.10 -5.00
CA SER A 75 -27.75 41.21 -5.63
C SER A 75 -26.78 41.87 -4.66
N VAL A 76 -25.49 41.66 -4.86
CA VAL A 76 -24.39 42.38 -4.19
C VAL A 76 -23.84 43.39 -5.20
N GLU A 77 -23.65 44.65 -4.78
CA GLU A 77 -22.86 45.69 -5.50
C GLU A 77 -23.16 45.86 -7.00
N GLU A 78 -24.31 46.44 -7.34
CA GLU A 78 -24.71 46.81 -8.72
C GLU A 78 -24.84 45.66 -9.74
N MET A 79 -24.60 44.41 -9.34
CA MET A 79 -24.63 43.25 -10.23
C MET A 79 -26.03 42.64 -10.32
N THR A 80 -26.37 42.05 -11.47
CA THR A 80 -27.61 41.28 -11.58
C THR A 80 -27.55 40.05 -10.67
N ALA A 81 -28.67 39.60 -10.14
CA ALA A 81 -28.70 38.43 -9.25
C ALA A 81 -28.11 37.15 -9.86
N LYS A 82 -28.15 37.02 -11.20
CA LYS A 82 -27.48 35.94 -11.95
C LYS A 82 -25.95 36.03 -11.83
N GLU A 83 -25.40 37.24 -11.95
CA GLU A 83 -23.96 37.49 -11.82
C GLU A 83 -23.51 37.35 -10.37
N GLY A 84 -24.31 37.83 -9.41
CA GLY A 84 -24.07 37.63 -7.98
C GLY A 84 -24.02 36.14 -7.61
N LEU A 85 -24.98 35.34 -8.08
CA LEU A 85 -24.96 33.88 -7.90
C LEU A 85 -23.75 33.21 -8.56
N LEU A 86 -23.36 33.64 -9.76
CA LEU A 86 -22.20 33.10 -10.45
C LEU A 86 -20.92 33.41 -9.65
N LEU A 87 -20.77 34.64 -9.18
CA LEU A 87 -19.65 35.07 -8.34
C LEU A 87 -19.65 34.42 -6.98
N TRP A 88 -20.81 34.10 -6.42
CA TRP A 88 -20.90 33.35 -5.15
C TRP A 88 -20.49 31.88 -5.32
N CYS A 89 -20.91 31.25 -6.43
CA CYS A 89 -20.57 29.85 -6.74
C CYS A 89 -19.10 29.64 -7.13
N GLN A 90 -18.43 30.65 -7.68
CA GLN A 90 -17.04 30.53 -8.16
C GLN A 90 -16.01 30.26 -7.03
N PRO A 91 -15.96 31.03 -5.93
CA PRO A 91 -15.11 30.75 -4.78
C PRO A 91 -15.43 29.41 -4.13
N ALA A 92 -16.71 29.09 -3.93
CA ALA A 92 -17.12 27.81 -3.36
C ALA A 92 -16.61 26.62 -4.20
N ASN A 93 -16.73 26.71 -5.52
CA ASN A 93 -16.18 25.70 -6.43
C ASN A 93 -14.64 25.62 -6.40
N ARG A 94 -13.95 26.77 -6.29
CA ARG A 94 -12.49 26.81 -6.15
C ARG A 94 -12.05 26.15 -4.85
N ILE A 95 -12.70 26.47 -3.73
CA ILE A 95 -12.43 25.88 -2.41
C ILE A 95 -12.64 24.36 -2.45
N CYS A 96 -13.77 23.90 -2.99
CA CYS A 96 -14.04 22.47 -3.14
C CYS A 96 -12.98 21.74 -3.97
N LYS A 97 -12.47 22.35 -5.06
CA LYS A 97 -11.38 21.77 -5.86
C LYS A 97 -10.08 21.69 -5.06
N VAL A 98 -9.70 22.76 -4.36
CA VAL A 98 -8.48 22.79 -3.54
C VAL A 98 -8.55 21.79 -2.39
N LEU A 99 -9.69 21.69 -1.71
CA LEU A 99 -9.92 20.71 -0.65
C LEU A 99 -9.75 19.27 -1.16
N LYS A 100 -10.32 18.95 -2.34
CA LYS A 100 -10.15 17.61 -2.94
C LYS A 100 -8.68 17.29 -3.23
N VAL A 101 -7.94 18.25 -3.80
CA VAL A 101 -6.51 18.07 -4.08
C VAL A 101 -5.70 17.91 -2.79
N ASN A 102 -5.99 18.71 -1.76
CA ASN A 102 -5.31 18.57 -0.47
C ASN A 102 -5.61 17.22 0.20
N GLN A 103 -6.87 16.78 0.23
CA GLN A 103 -7.24 15.47 0.76
C GLN A 103 -6.54 14.33 0.01
N GLU A 104 -6.38 14.44 -1.31
CA GLU A 104 -5.64 13.45 -2.08
C GLU A 104 -4.14 13.45 -1.75
N ASN A 105 -3.55 14.63 -1.58
CA ASN A 105 -2.15 14.76 -1.14
C ASN A 105 -1.94 14.17 0.26
N GLU A 106 -2.85 14.43 1.20
CA GLU A 106 -2.85 13.85 2.55
C GLU A 106 -2.90 12.32 2.50
N ARG A 107 -3.80 11.75 1.68
CA ARG A 107 -3.85 10.29 1.49
C ARG A 107 -2.56 9.72 0.92
N LEU A 108 -1.93 10.41 -0.03
CA LEU A 108 -0.64 9.98 -0.59
C LEU A 108 0.48 10.02 0.47
N MET A 109 0.50 11.04 1.32
CA MET A 109 1.43 11.15 2.45
C MET A 109 1.25 10.00 3.45
N GLU A 110 0.01 9.75 3.86
CA GLU A 110 -0.33 8.65 4.79
C GLU A 110 0.04 7.29 4.22
N GLU A 111 -0.26 7.05 2.93
CA GLU A 111 0.07 5.79 2.29
C GLU A 111 1.58 5.60 2.17
N TYR A 112 2.33 6.66 1.81
CA TYR A 112 3.80 6.63 1.82
C TYR A 112 4.34 6.25 3.20
N GLU A 113 3.91 6.95 4.26
CA GLU A 113 4.37 6.72 5.64
C GLU A 113 4.06 5.30 6.13
N ARG A 114 2.85 4.81 5.83
CA ARG A 114 2.45 3.44 6.17
C ARG A 114 3.31 2.41 5.47
N LEU A 115 3.51 2.55 4.15
CA LEU A 115 4.32 1.62 3.36
C LEU A 115 5.80 1.67 3.79
N ALA A 116 6.34 2.86 4.07
CA ALA A 116 7.70 3.04 4.55
C ALA A 116 7.92 2.33 5.89
N SER A 117 7.01 2.54 6.83
CA SER A 117 7.10 1.97 8.18
C SER A 117 7.07 0.45 8.15
N ASP A 118 6.11 -0.13 7.43
CA ASP A 118 5.95 -1.58 7.30
C ASP A 118 7.13 -2.23 6.57
N LEU A 119 7.64 -1.60 5.50
CA LEU A 119 8.81 -2.09 4.77
C LEU A 119 10.08 -2.07 5.65
N LEU A 120 10.35 -0.95 6.33
CA LEU A 120 11.51 -0.83 7.19
C LEU A 120 11.44 -1.79 8.39
N GLU A 121 10.26 -1.98 8.97
CA GLU A 121 10.06 -2.95 10.04
C GLU A 121 10.28 -4.38 9.57
N TRP A 122 9.77 -4.74 8.38
CA TRP A 122 10.02 -6.04 7.79
C TRP A 122 11.52 -6.28 7.56
N ILE A 123 12.24 -5.31 6.99
CA ILE A 123 13.70 -5.39 6.82
C ILE A 123 14.38 -5.62 8.18
N ARG A 124 14.06 -4.82 9.19
CA ARG A 124 14.64 -4.95 10.55
C ARG A 124 14.40 -6.34 11.16
N ARG A 125 13.23 -6.95 10.93
CA ARG A 125 12.90 -8.29 11.43
C ARG A 125 13.57 -9.41 10.64
N THR A 126 13.76 -9.24 9.34
CA THR A 126 14.41 -10.25 8.47
C THR A 126 15.93 -10.25 8.59
N MET A 127 16.53 -9.08 8.83
CA MET A 127 18.00 -8.92 8.90
C MET A 127 18.70 -9.90 9.87
N PRO A 128 18.25 -10.10 11.12
CA PRO A 128 18.88 -11.06 12.03
C PRO A 128 18.84 -12.51 11.52
N TRP A 129 17.76 -12.91 10.84
CA TRP A 129 17.64 -14.26 10.29
C TRP A 129 18.63 -14.47 9.13
N LEU A 130 18.78 -13.51 8.23
CA LEU A 130 19.78 -13.56 7.15
C LEU A 130 21.22 -13.52 7.68
N ASN A 131 21.46 -12.81 8.78
CA ASN A 131 22.77 -12.76 9.42
C ASN A 131 23.09 -14.00 10.27
N SER A 132 22.09 -14.84 10.57
CA SER A 132 22.27 -16.05 11.38
C SER A 132 22.87 -17.19 10.54
N ARG A 133 24.21 -17.30 10.59
CA ARG A 133 25.01 -18.32 9.90
C ARG A 133 25.19 -19.62 10.70
N GLN A 134 24.29 -19.94 11.62
CA GLN A 134 24.37 -21.15 12.43
C GLN A 134 23.39 -22.20 11.90
N ALA A 135 23.90 -23.28 11.31
CA ALA A 135 23.16 -24.53 11.16
C ALA A 135 23.67 -25.51 12.21
N ASP A 136 22.78 -26.35 12.73
CA ASP A 136 23.16 -27.67 13.24
C ASP A 136 23.99 -28.34 12.14
N ASN A 137 25.24 -28.75 12.44
CA ASN A 137 26.25 -29.27 11.47
C ASN A 137 25.79 -30.58 10.79
N SER A 138 24.65 -30.54 10.12
CA SER A 138 23.82 -31.62 9.66
C SER A 138 23.30 -31.26 8.27
N LEU A 139 23.36 -32.23 7.36
CA LEU A 139 22.85 -32.07 6.00
C LEU A 139 21.35 -31.72 6.01
N ALA A 140 20.58 -32.31 6.93
CA ALA A 140 19.15 -32.03 7.08
C ALA A 140 18.87 -30.59 7.54
N GLY A 141 19.70 -30.06 8.44
CA GLY A 141 19.61 -28.68 8.93
C GLY A 141 19.83 -27.65 7.83
N VAL A 142 20.86 -27.87 7.00
CA VAL A 142 21.17 -26.99 5.86
C VAL A 142 20.13 -27.10 4.75
N GLN A 143 19.63 -28.30 4.46
CA GLN A 143 18.52 -28.50 3.50
C GLN A 143 17.25 -27.78 3.95
N LYS A 144 16.92 -27.83 5.25
CA LYS A 144 15.78 -27.08 5.80
C LYS A 144 15.94 -25.57 5.60
N LYS A 145 17.12 -25.02 5.92
CA LYS A 145 17.40 -23.59 5.68
C LYS A 145 17.33 -23.21 4.21
N LEU A 146 17.75 -24.10 3.30
CA LEU A 146 17.64 -23.87 1.86
C LEU A 146 16.16 -23.76 1.43
N GLU A 147 15.28 -24.61 1.94
CA GLU A 147 13.84 -24.55 1.65
C GLU A 147 13.17 -23.30 2.25
N GLU A 148 13.57 -22.89 3.45
CA GLU A 148 13.14 -21.63 4.05
C GLU A 148 13.57 -20.43 3.17
N TYR A 149 14.81 -20.43 2.68
CA TYR A 149 15.33 -19.39 1.78
C TYR A 149 14.62 -19.38 0.41
N ARG A 150 14.31 -20.55 -0.16
CA ARG A 150 13.51 -20.66 -1.38
C ARG A 150 12.11 -20.09 -1.19
N THR A 151 11.47 -20.40 -0.06
CA THR A 151 10.15 -19.88 0.31
C THR A 151 10.19 -18.37 0.49
N TYR A 152 11.20 -17.85 1.18
CA TYR A 152 11.46 -16.43 1.32
C TYR A 152 11.54 -15.72 -0.04
N ARG A 153 12.36 -16.24 -0.97
CA ARG A 153 12.53 -15.64 -2.31
C ARG A 153 11.29 -15.70 -3.19
N ARG A 154 10.48 -16.76 -3.08
CA ARG A 154 9.31 -16.97 -3.96
C ARG A 154 8.01 -16.37 -3.42
N LYS A 155 7.84 -16.28 -2.11
CA LYS A 155 6.58 -15.86 -1.49
C LYS A 155 6.69 -14.56 -0.70
N HIS A 156 7.74 -14.42 0.11
CA HIS A 156 7.83 -13.31 1.07
C HIS A 156 8.50 -12.06 0.50
N LYS A 157 9.54 -12.20 -0.34
CA LYS A 157 10.26 -11.07 -0.95
C LYS A 157 9.49 -10.36 -2.07
N PRO A 158 8.83 -11.04 -3.02
CA PRO A 158 8.15 -10.37 -4.14
C PRO A 158 7.15 -9.27 -3.75
N PRO A 159 6.24 -9.46 -2.77
CA PRO A 159 5.32 -8.37 -2.37
C PRO A 159 6.06 -7.16 -1.76
N ARG A 160 7.25 -7.36 -1.17
CA ARG A 160 8.07 -6.27 -0.62
C ARG A 160 8.77 -5.45 -1.71
N VAL A 161 9.13 -6.10 -2.82
CA VAL A 161 9.63 -5.40 -4.02
C VAL A 161 8.54 -4.51 -4.61
N GLU A 162 7.32 -5.04 -4.74
CA GLU A 162 6.16 -4.27 -5.22
C GLU A 162 5.84 -3.11 -4.28
N GLN A 163 5.88 -3.34 -2.96
CA GLN A 163 5.71 -2.29 -1.95
C GLN A 163 6.75 -1.16 -2.09
N LYS A 164 8.03 -1.50 -2.29
CA LYS A 164 9.10 -0.51 -2.53
C LYS A 164 8.83 0.31 -3.80
N ALA A 165 8.45 -0.34 -4.91
CA ALA A 165 8.14 0.34 -6.16
C ALA A 165 6.91 1.27 -6.03
N LYS A 166 5.87 0.82 -5.33
CA LYS A 166 4.67 1.62 -5.05
C LYS A 166 5.00 2.84 -4.18
N LEU A 167 5.85 2.67 -3.18
CA LEU A 167 6.32 3.75 -2.32
C LEU A 167 7.06 4.84 -3.11
N GLU A 168 7.98 4.44 -3.99
CA GLU A 168 8.71 5.36 -4.87
C GLU A 168 7.76 6.09 -5.83
N THR A 169 6.77 5.39 -6.37
CA THR A 169 5.74 5.97 -7.24
C THR A 169 4.87 7.00 -6.50
N ASN A 170 4.41 6.67 -5.30
CA ASN A 170 3.61 7.56 -4.46
C ASN A 170 4.40 8.84 -4.13
N PHE A 171 5.67 8.70 -3.75
CA PHE A 171 6.55 9.84 -3.46
C PHE A 171 6.75 10.74 -4.68
N ASN A 172 7.11 10.17 -5.84
CA ASN A 172 7.35 10.93 -7.07
C ASN A 172 6.08 11.65 -7.56
N THR A 173 4.93 11.00 -7.42
CA THR A 173 3.63 11.58 -7.76
C THR A 173 3.33 12.77 -6.86
N LEU A 174 3.46 12.60 -5.54
CA LEU A 174 3.23 13.65 -4.56
C LEU A 174 4.18 14.84 -4.77
N GLN A 175 5.47 14.57 -4.98
CA GLN A 175 6.47 15.60 -5.23
C GLN A 175 6.15 16.41 -6.49
N THR A 176 5.69 15.74 -7.56
CA THR A 176 5.28 16.40 -8.80
C THR A 176 4.02 17.25 -8.60
N LYS A 177 3.01 16.73 -7.89
CA LYS A 177 1.77 17.48 -7.57
C LYS A 177 2.06 18.74 -6.75
N LEU A 178 2.93 18.65 -5.75
CA LEU A 178 3.32 19.80 -4.92
C LEU A 178 4.10 20.84 -5.71
N ARG A 179 5.03 20.41 -6.57
CA ARG A 179 5.77 21.31 -7.47
C ARG A 179 4.85 22.06 -8.44
N LEU A 180 3.93 21.36 -9.11
CA LEU A 180 3.00 21.98 -10.06
C LEU A 180 2.04 22.97 -9.40
N SER A 181 1.78 22.82 -8.10
CA SER A 181 0.94 23.72 -7.32
C SER A 181 1.71 24.81 -6.56
N ASN A 182 3.03 24.95 -6.81
CA ASN A 182 3.92 25.88 -6.10
C ASN A 182 3.85 25.74 -4.57
N ARG A 183 3.68 24.50 -4.09
CA ARG A 183 3.68 24.16 -2.66
C ARG A 183 5.05 23.65 -2.22
N PRO A 184 5.40 23.77 -0.92
CA PRO A 184 6.61 23.16 -0.39
C PRO A 184 6.69 21.66 -0.69
N ALA A 185 7.91 21.18 -0.90
CA ALA A 185 8.20 19.76 -1.09
C ALA A 185 7.75 18.94 0.13
N TYR A 186 7.23 17.74 -0.12
CA TYR A 186 6.96 16.81 0.97
C TYR A 186 8.28 16.26 1.49
N LEU A 187 8.46 16.34 2.80
CA LEU A 187 9.58 15.73 3.50
C LEU A 187 9.03 14.61 4.41
N PRO A 188 9.39 13.35 4.16
CA PRO A 188 9.06 12.25 5.05
C PRO A 188 9.60 12.44 6.46
N THR A 189 9.02 11.72 7.43
CA THR A 189 9.55 11.65 8.79
C THR A 189 11.02 11.19 8.79
N GLU A 190 11.83 11.69 9.72
CA GLU A 190 13.24 11.31 9.85
C GLU A 190 13.43 9.78 9.89
N GLY A 191 14.40 9.29 9.11
CA GLY A 191 14.68 7.85 8.97
C GLY A 191 13.75 7.10 8.02
N LYS A 192 12.79 7.78 7.38
CA LYS A 192 11.90 7.22 6.34
C LYS A 192 12.04 7.95 5.01
N THR A 193 13.16 8.61 4.76
CA THR A 193 13.40 9.22 3.45
C THR A 193 13.55 8.14 2.39
N VAL A 194 13.30 8.48 1.12
CA VAL A 194 13.53 7.54 0.00
C VAL A 194 14.98 7.05 -0.02
N GLY A 195 15.93 7.91 0.40
CA GLY A 195 17.33 7.55 0.58
C GLY A 195 17.54 6.49 1.67
N ASP A 196 16.92 6.67 2.85
CA ASP A 196 17.01 5.70 3.95
C ASP A 196 16.44 4.34 3.57
N ILE A 197 15.30 4.33 2.87
CA ILE A 197 14.66 3.10 2.40
C ILE A 197 15.54 2.40 1.35
N SER A 198 16.13 3.15 0.43
CA SER A 198 17.08 2.62 -0.55
C SER A 198 18.32 2.02 0.12
N ASN A 199 18.88 2.70 1.12
CA ASN A 199 20.01 2.21 1.89
C ASN A 199 19.69 0.94 2.70
N ALA A 200 18.53 0.92 3.38
CA ALA A 200 18.07 -0.26 4.12
C ALA A 200 17.85 -1.46 3.19
N TRP A 201 17.25 -1.22 2.03
CA TRP A 201 17.04 -2.26 1.01
C TRP A 201 18.36 -2.80 0.45
N LYS A 202 19.33 -1.92 0.16
CA LYS A 202 20.68 -2.32 -0.26
C LYS A 202 21.38 -3.16 0.82
N GLY A 203 21.23 -2.78 2.09
CA GLY A 203 21.73 -3.56 3.22
C GLY A 203 21.14 -4.97 3.28
N LEU A 204 19.84 -5.10 3.03
CA LEU A 204 19.16 -6.39 2.92
C LEU A 204 19.74 -7.24 1.79
N GLU A 205 19.89 -6.68 0.58
CA GLU A 205 20.42 -7.41 -0.58
C GLU A 205 21.86 -7.90 -0.35
N LEU A 206 22.68 -7.11 0.34
CA LEU A 206 24.03 -7.53 0.73
C LEU A 206 23.99 -8.70 1.73
N ALA A 207 23.10 -8.66 2.72
CA ALA A 207 22.92 -9.74 3.68
C ALA A 207 22.40 -11.03 3.01
N GLU A 208 21.46 -10.90 2.07
CA GLU A 208 20.97 -12.03 1.26
C GLU A 208 22.09 -12.67 0.45
N LYS A 209 22.90 -11.86 -0.23
CA LYS A 209 24.04 -12.38 -0.99
C LYS A 209 25.01 -13.15 -0.09
N ALA A 210 25.37 -12.57 1.04
CA ALA A 210 26.27 -13.22 1.99
C ALA A 210 25.69 -14.52 2.58
N PHE A 211 24.36 -14.56 2.79
CA PHE A 211 23.67 -15.75 3.27
C PHE A 211 23.61 -16.85 2.20
N GLU A 212 23.36 -16.49 0.94
CA GLU A 212 23.36 -17.42 -0.20
C GLU A 212 24.75 -18.00 -0.43
N ASP A 213 25.79 -17.16 -0.41
CA ASP A 213 27.19 -17.60 -0.55
C ASP A 213 27.57 -18.57 0.59
N TRP A 214 27.14 -18.30 1.83
CA TRP A 214 27.33 -19.20 2.97
C TRP A 214 26.56 -20.52 2.81
N LEU A 215 25.28 -20.48 2.44
CA LEU A 215 24.45 -21.67 2.25
C LEU A 215 25.05 -22.61 1.20
N LEU A 216 25.53 -22.07 0.09
CA LEU A 216 26.18 -22.85 -0.97
C LEU A 216 27.46 -23.51 -0.47
N ALA A 217 28.34 -22.74 0.19
CA ALA A 217 29.58 -23.26 0.74
C ALA A 217 29.33 -24.38 1.77
N GLU A 218 28.34 -24.20 2.65
CA GLU A 218 28.01 -25.17 3.70
C GLU A 218 27.37 -26.43 3.13
N THR A 219 26.50 -26.30 2.12
CA THR A 219 25.92 -27.44 1.40
C THR A 219 27.01 -28.29 0.76
N MET A 220 27.92 -27.66 0.00
CA MET A 220 29.04 -28.37 -0.64
C MET A 220 29.97 -29.03 0.38
N ARG A 221 30.22 -28.37 1.51
CA ARG A 221 31.04 -28.90 2.61
C ARG A 221 30.43 -30.18 3.18
N LEU A 222 29.13 -30.17 3.46
CA LEU A 222 28.42 -31.31 4.04
C LEU A 222 28.25 -32.46 3.03
N GLU A 223 27.94 -32.18 1.76
CA GLU A 223 27.90 -33.20 0.71
C GLU A 223 29.26 -33.90 0.55
N ARG A 224 30.36 -33.15 0.60
CA ARG A 224 31.71 -33.72 0.57
C ARG A 224 31.97 -34.62 1.77
N LEU A 225 31.58 -34.19 2.98
CA LEU A 225 31.74 -34.98 4.20
C LEU A 225 30.92 -36.26 4.17
N GLU A 226 29.67 -36.20 3.70
CA GLU A 226 28.79 -37.37 3.57
C GLU A 226 29.36 -38.38 2.58
N HIS A 227 29.79 -37.92 1.40
CA HIS A 227 30.41 -38.78 0.40
C HIS A 227 31.74 -39.40 0.89
N LEU A 228 32.53 -38.64 1.65
CA LEU A 228 33.75 -39.15 2.28
C LEU A 228 33.43 -40.21 3.35
N ALA A 229 32.43 -39.94 4.20
CA ALA A 229 31.95 -40.90 5.20
C ALA A 229 31.45 -42.19 4.54
N GLN A 230 30.70 -42.08 3.44
CA GLN A 230 30.22 -43.24 2.68
C GLN A 230 31.37 -44.05 2.08
N LYS A 231 32.38 -43.39 1.49
CA LYS A 231 33.60 -44.05 1.00
C LYS A 231 34.35 -44.80 2.10
N PHE A 232 34.42 -44.22 3.30
CA PHE A 232 35.04 -44.89 4.44
C PHE A 232 34.22 -46.08 4.90
N LYS A 233 32.89 -45.96 5.07
CA LYS A 233 32.02 -47.08 5.47
C LYS A 233 32.11 -48.32 4.56
N HIS A 234 32.40 -48.15 3.26
CA HIS A 234 32.54 -49.26 2.32
C HIS A 234 33.93 -49.90 2.28
N LYS A 235 34.96 -49.27 2.89
CA LYS A 235 36.32 -49.81 2.92
C LYS A 235 36.64 -50.39 4.30
N PRO A 236 37.16 -51.61 4.41
CA PRO A 236 37.51 -52.20 5.70
C PRO A 236 38.79 -51.61 6.32
N PHE A 237 39.60 -50.88 5.55
CA PHE A 237 40.85 -50.25 5.99
C PHE A 237 41.16 -48.99 5.17
N ILE A 238 42.05 -48.14 5.69
CA ILE A 238 42.48 -46.89 5.04
C ILE A 238 44.01 -46.83 4.91
N LEU A 239 44.52 -46.29 3.81
CA LEU A 239 45.97 -46.11 3.62
C LEU A 239 46.43 -44.69 4.04
N PRO A 240 47.64 -44.53 4.59
CA PRO A 240 48.19 -43.21 4.96
C PRO A 240 48.18 -42.18 3.83
N ASP A 241 48.44 -42.62 2.59
CA ASP A 241 48.43 -41.73 1.41
C ASP A 241 47.00 -41.27 1.05
N GLU A 242 45.98 -42.09 1.34
CA GLU A 242 44.59 -41.68 1.18
C GLU A 242 44.20 -40.62 2.22
N LEU A 243 44.64 -40.76 3.47
CA LEU A 243 44.44 -39.74 4.51
C LEU A 243 45.08 -38.40 4.13
N ARG A 244 46.32 -38.42 3.63
CA ARG A 244 47.05 -37.21 3.19
C ARG A 244 46.42 -36.52 1.99
N ARG A 245 45.71 -37.26 1.13
CA ARG A 245 45.02 -36.69 -0.04
C ARG A 245 43.67 -36.06 0.31
N GLU A 246 42.96 -36.63 1.27
CA GLU A 246 41.57 -36.25 1.55
C GLU A 246 41.42 -35.25 2.70
N LEU A 247 42.38 -35.20 3.65
CA LEU A 247 42.36 -34.34 4.84
C LEU A 247 43.45 -33.26 4.80
N PRO A 248 43.27 -32.13 5.52
CA PRO A 248 44.35 -31.17 5.77
C PRO A 248 45.59 -31.86 6.37
N PRO A 249 46.82 -31.39 6.05
CA PRO A 249 48.06 -32.09 6.41
C PRO A 249 48.21 -32.36 7.91
N ASP A 250 47.84 -31.39 8.74
CA ASP A 250 47.91 -31.51 10.21
C ASP A 250 46.94 -32.58 10.75
N GLN A 251 45.75 -32.69 10.16
CA GLN A 251 44.75 -33.69 10.54
C GLN A 251 45.11 -35.08 10.01
N ALA A 252 45.66 -35.15 8.80
CA ALA A 252 46.13 -36.40 8.20
C ALA A 252 47.25 -37.04 9.03
N GLU A 253 48.29 -36.26 9.39
CA GLU A 253 49.39 -36.72 10.23
C GLU A 253 48.93 -37.14 11.64
N TYR A 254 47.99 -36.38 12.23
CA TYR A 254 47.40 -36.76 13.51
C TYR A 254 46.69 -38.12 13.43
N CYS A 255 45.87 -38.35 12.41
CA CYS A 255 45.19 -39.63 12.20
C CYS A 255 46.18 -40.77 11.95
N ILE A 256 47.19 -40.56 11.09
CA ILE A 256 48.19 -41.59 10.74
C ILE A 256 49.00 -42.03 11.97
N SER A 257 49.38 -41.08 12.83
CA SER A 257 50.20 -41.36 14.02
C SER A 257 49.45 -42.10 15.13
N ARG A 258 48.12 -41.98 15.18
CA ARG A 258 47.27 -42.50 16.28
C ARG A 258 46.44 -43.73 15.89
N MET A 259 46.24 -43.99 14.60
CA MET A 259 45.46 -45.15 14.15
C MET A 259 46.25 -46.46 14.29
N PRO A 260 45.65 -47.53 14.85
CA PRO A 260 46.29 -48.83 14.89
C PRO A 260 46.35 -49.46 13.49
N PRO A 261 47.34 -50.33 13.21
CA PRO A 261 47.43 -51.05 11.94
C PRO A 261 46.29 -52.07 11.79
N TYR A 262 45.73 -52.17 10.59
CA TYR A 262 44.65 -53.09 10.26
C TYR A 262 45.14 -54.55 10.23
N LYS A 263 44.43 -55.43 10.96
CA LYS A 263 44.78 -56.85 11.13
C LYS A 263 43.78 -57.83 10.50
N GLY A 264 42.82 -57.34 9.71
CA GLY A 264 41.78 -58.18 9.08
C GLY A 264 42.22 -58.85 7.77
N PRO A 265 41.38 -59.76 7.21
CA PRO A 265 41.65 -60.44 5.94
C PRO A 265 41.69 -59.42 4.79
N ASN A 266 42.66 -59.56 3.88
CA ASN A 266 42.99 -58.62 2.78
C ASN A 266 43.71 -57.32 3.19
N GLY A 267 44.34 -57.27 4.37
CA GLY A 267 45.19 -56.14 4.77
C GLY A 267 46.43 -55.97 3.89
N ILE A 268 46.58 -54.80 3.29
CA ILE A 268 47.79 -54.39 2.55
C ILE A 268 48.82 -53.84 3.56
N PRO A 269 50.14 -54.01 3.37
CA PRO A 269 51.15 -53.41 4.25
C PRO A 269 50.94 -51.91 4.41
N GLY A 270 50.86 -51.44 5.66
CA GLY A 270 50.61 -50.02 5.99
C GLY A 270 49.13 -49.63 6.07
N ALA A 271 48.19 -50.57 5.89
CA ALA A 271 46.77 -50.31 6.12
C ALA A 271 46.47 -49.99 7.60
N LEU A 272 45.66 -48.96 7.83
CA LEU A 272 45.24 -48.47 9.14
C LEU A 272 43.76 -48.84 9.40
N ASP A 273 43.45 -49.14 10.65
CA ASP A 273 42.11 -49.47 11.13
C ASP A 273 41.44 -48.23 11.74
N TYR A 274 40.62 -47.58 10.92
CA TYR A 274 39.88 -46.40 11.35
C TYR A 274 38.66 -46.75 12.22
N MET A 275 38.14 -47.99 12.15
CA MET A 275 36.99 -48.44 12.96
C MET A 275 37.40 -48.62 14.41
N SER A 276 38.52 -49.31 14.66
CA SER A 276 39.10 -49.42 16.01
C SER A 276 39.48 -48.04 16.58
N PHE A 277 39.96 -47.13 15.73
CA PHE A 277 40.29 -45.76 16.12
C PHE A 277 39.07 -44.91 16.46
N SER A 278 37.98 -44.98 15.69
CA SER A 278 36.75 -44.25 15.99
C SER A 278 36.05 -44.80 17.23
N THR A 279 36.01 -46.13 17.40
CA THR A 279 35.45 -46.76 18.61
C THR A 279 36.25 -46.37 19.86
N ALA A 280 37.58 -46.24 19.77
CA ALA A 280 38.40 -45.80 20.89
C ALA A 280 38.21 -44.30 21.25
N LEU A 281 37.81 -43.46 20.29
CA LEU A 281 37.61 -42.02 20.49
C LEU A 281 36.19 -41.65 20.92
N TYR A 282 35.17 -42.34 20.38
CA TYR A 282 33.76 -41.98 20.56
C TYR A 282 32.92 -43.08 21.27
N GLY A 283 33.49 -44.27 21.53
CA GLY A 283 32.75 -45.41 22.08
C GLY A 283 31.89 -46.14 21.03
N GLU A 284 31.43 -47.36 21.34
CA GLU A 284 30.64 -48.22 20.41
C GLU A 284 29.28 -47.63 19.98
N THR A 285 28.83 -46.52 20.56
CA THR A 285 27.46 -46.01 20.44
C THR A 285 27.18 -45.09 19.24
N ASP A 286 28.21 -44.60 18.52
CA ASP A 286 28.06 -43.57 17.46
C ASP A 286 28.58 -43.99 16.06
N LEU A 287 28.71 -45.31 15.79
CA LEU A 287 29.12 -45.85 14.47
C LEU A 287 27.94 -46.30 13.58
#